data_AF-A0A897P1B7-F1
#
_entry.id   AF-A0A897P1B7-F1
#
_cell.length_a   1.000
_cell.length_b   1.000
_cell.length_c   1.000
_cell.angle_alpha   90.00
_cell.angle_beta   90.00
_cell.angle_gamma   90.00
#
_symmetry.space_group_name_H-M   'P 1'
#
loop_
_entity.id
_entity.type
_entity.pdbx_description
1 polymer ?
#
loop_
_entity_poly.entity_id
_entity_poly.type
_entity_poly.pdbx_seq_one_letter_code
_entity_poly.pdbx_strand_id
1 'polypeptide(L)'
;MYDLDYTVGKNGVGEYETIADAYRNASAGDVIGLGNGNFSLKPVMTTISDSPIGSFGFLEIPEITVVGRGIDQSVVDFGSEHEVLALPSWQLRHLTVRAGDSIVGPRSNTFRTCRITSPIMDPPGYGGESHRIETDDVITASGLPRTQSAARTYYGIAFDTVLDAVEDLGFDNTGTEPIDDAFEAAYESGTLIEFPPGEYLTGREHEGNDVSRFGIRGLGASRRDVQIKPVEGTALKWLNATNSGPHLVENLSLHERSDDTSQLSLRLTTSDGSVLKNVEWLGRTPNDSGVGYSLAAEVTDQDGVFVIDGIYAGLDEPAIEVSYPNGVAFLRSGPLHEGEVVLRDPVIHERNSAATRSTAPTGVLTIEGGEFVNNQNANIRFGAGDHPSKVSSATGCYVKVDGSRNSGDAVRVEAGDNGYSGAMFRDLEIEWSKEASRGVITIPDYATHGRAEFYDCVVRNDGADTLTVNAAATSTPNKKDAVVFENCSFIGSGRGFDAANRDGSVIRDSCIDMPNASIETFATENVKRANCREPRRPASVVPTITANKQDGTEVTLSAADAAYRDRRITSYSWSIEGGTARGKTVSQTFPEPGTYIVELTVEADDETTKSTTAELIVNYPDLV
;
A
#
# COMPACT_ATOMS: atom_id res chain seq x y z
N MET A 1 6.12 -50.22 -19.66
CA MET A 1 6.64 -50.38 -18.29
C MET A 1 7.60 -49.23 -18.00
N TYR A 2 7.03 -48.14 -17.52
CA TYR A 2 7.65 -47.21 -16.58
C TYR A 2 6.46 -46.76 -15.72
N ASP A 3 6.36 -47.35 -14.54
CA ASP A 3 5.51 -46.86 -13.45
C ASP A 3 6.06 -45.48 -13.03
N LEU A 4 5.18 -44.50 -12.92
CA LEU A 4 5.43 -43.25 -12.22
C LEU A 4 4.27 -43.08 -11.25
N ASP A 5 4.52 -43.47 -10.00
CA ASP A 5 3.60 -43.38 -8.87
C ASP A 5 3.26 -41.90 -8.58
N TYR A 6 1.97 -41.58 -8.45
CA TYR A 6 1.49 -40.26 -8.06
C TYR A 6 1.09 -40.30 -6.58
N THR A 7 1.84 -39.60 -5.72
CA THR A 7 1.56 -39.58 -4.28
C THR A 7 1.07 -38.20 -3.84
N VAL A 8 -0.11 -38.14 -3.24
CA VAL A 8 -0.70 -36.94 -2.61
C VAL A 8 -0.60 -37.08 -1.09
N GLY A 9 -0.03 -36.09 -0.41
CA GLY A 9 0.20 -36.13 1.04
C GLY A 9 -0.68 -35.16 1.83
N LYS A 10 -1.29 -35.66 2.91
CA LYS A 10 -1.95 -34.87 3.96
C LYS A 10 -0.99 -34.72 5.16
N ASN A 11 -0.98 -33.56 5.82
CA ASN A 11 -0.15 -33.27 7.01
C ASN A 11 0.06 -34.49 7.94
N GLY A 12 1.19 -35.18 7.77
CA GLY A 12 1.64 -36.28 8.64
C GLY A 12 0.86 -37.60 8.61
N VAL A 13 -0.17 -37.80 7.78
CA VAL A 13 -0.96 -39.05 7.79
C VAL A 13 -1.43 -39.44 6.37
N GLY A 14 -0.87 -40.55 5.86
CA GLY A 14 -1.39 -41.32 4.72
C GLY A 14 -1.04 -40.79 3.32
N GLU A 15 -0.47 -41.67 2.51
CA GLU A 15 -0.27 -41.47 1.06
C GLU A 15 -1.57 -41.86 0.32
N TYR A 16 -2.10 -40.97 -0.52
CA TYR A 16 -3.28 -41.23 -1.35
C TYR A 16 -2.88 -41.38 -2.83
N GLU A 17 -3.43 -42.40 -3.51
CA GLU A 17 -3.20 -42.66 -4.94
C GLU A 17 -3.88 -41.61 -5.85
N THR A 18 -4.94 -40.93 -5.38
CA THR A 18 -5.64 -39.89 -6.16
C THR A 18 -6.04 -38.67 -5.32
N ILE A 19 -6.13 -37.50 -5.96
CA ILE A 19 -6.59 -36.24 -5.33
C ILE A 19 -8.04 -36.35 -4.84
N ALA A 20 -8.90 -37.08 -5.56
CA ALA A 20 -10.30 -37.27 -5.17
C ALA A 20 -10.43 -38.07 -3.86
N ASP A 21 -9.52 -38.99 -3.60
CA ASP A 21 -9.48 -39.75 -2.35
C ASP A 21 -8.94 -38.93 -1.18
N ALA A 22 -7.93 -38.10 -1.42
CA ALA A 22 -7.46 -37.12 -0.43
C ALA A 22 -8.56 -36.11 -0.07
N TYR A 23 -9.31 -35.62 -1.07
CA TYR A 23 -10.42 -34.67 -0.92
C TYR A 23 -11.59 -35.25 -0.11
N ARG A 24 -11.98 -36.51 -0.37
CA ARG A 24 -13.06 -37.18 0.37
C ARG A 24 -12.75 -37.43 1.86
N ASN A 25 -11.47 -37.36 2.25
CA ASN A 25 -11.01 -37.62 3.61
C ASN A 25 -10.40 -36.36 4.28
N ALA A 26 -10.62 -35.17 3.70
CA ALA A 26 -10.19 -33.88 4.25
C ALA A 26 -11.27 -33.25 5.13
N SER A 27 -10.83 -32.58 6.19
CA SER A 27 -11.63 -31.74 7.09
C SER A 27 -11.38 -30.26 6.78
N ALA A 28 -12.28 -29.38 7.22
CA ALA A 28 -12.10 -27.93 7.07
C ALA A 28 -10.77 -27.47 7.71
N GLY A 29 -9.96 -26.72 6.94
CA GLY A 29 -8.62 -26.28 7.35
C GLY A 29 -7.47 -27.24 6.98
N ASP A 30 -7.74 -28.39 6.37
CA ASP A 30 -6.69 -29.29 5.88
C ASP A 30 -6.00 -28.76 4.62
N VAL A 31 -4.68 -28.99 4.53
CA VAL A 31 -3.86 -28.68 3.35
C VAL A 31 -3.55 -29.96 2.58
N ILE A 32 -3.88 -29.98 1.29
CA ILE A 32 -3.56 -31.09 0.38
C ILE A 32 -2.32 -30.73 -0.43
N GLY A 33 -1.22 -31.46 -0.21
CA GLY A 33 0.05 -31.27 -0.88
C GLY A 33 0.17 -32.07 -2.17
N LEU A 34 0.45 -31.39 -3.29
CA LEU A 34 0.76 -32.06 -4.57
C LEU A 34 2.27 -32.19 -4.76
N GLY A 35 2.73 -33.42 -5.01
CA GLY A 35 4.12 -33.70 -5.42
C GLY A 35 4.38 -33.40 -6.89
N ASN A 36 5.54 -33.84 -7.42
CA ASN A 36 5.85 -33.72 -8.85
C ASN A 36 5.10 -34.78 -9.67
N GLY A 37 4.31 -34.37 -10.67
CA GLY A 37 3.57 -35.30 -11.54
C GLY A 37 2.53 -34.64 -12.46
N ASN A 38 1.83 -35.46 -13.26
CA ASN A 38 0.64 -35.06 -14.02
C ASN A 38 -0.60 -35.55 -13.28
N PHE A 39 -1.51 -34.63 -12.94
CA PHE A 39 -2.68 -34.94 -12.11
C PHE A 39 -3.97 -34.77 -12.91
N SER A 40 -4.90 -35.73 -12.77
CA SER A 40 -6.23 -35.67 -13.39
C SER A 40 -7.31 -35.68 -12.32
N LEU A 41 -8.18 -34.67 -12.36
CA LEU A 41 -9.37 -34.58 -11.52
C LEU A 41 -10.57 -35.18 -12.29
N LYS A 42 -11.30 -36.09 -11.65
CA LYS A 42 -12.58 -36.61 -12.14
C LYS A 42 -13.69 -36.24 -11.15
N PRO A 43 -14.86 -35.78 -11.61
CA PRO A 43 -15.96 -35.43 -10.72
C PRO A 43 -16.48 -36.66 -9.95
N VAL A 44 -16.70 -36.49 -8.65
CA VAL A 44 -17.43 -37.45 -7.80
C VAL A 44 -18.92 -37.07 -7.86
N MET A 45 -19.64 -37.59 -8.84
CA MET A 45 -21.10 -37.53 -8.85
C MET A 45 -21.66 -38.64 -7.95
N THR A 46 -22.34 -38.27 -6.86
CA THR A 46 -23.23 -39.19 -6.13
C THR A 46 -24.68 -38.72 -6.31
N THR A 47 -25.46 -39.52 -7.04
CA THR A 47 -26.91 -39.35 -7.17
C THR A 47 -27.60 -39.63 -5.83
N ILE A 48 -28.38 -38.67 -5.31
CA ILE A 48 -29.43 -38.95 -4.32
C ILE A 48 -30.63 -39.48 -5.10
N SER A 49 -30.81 -40.80 -5.13
CA SER A 49 -31.99 -41.43 -5.73
C SER A 49 -33.17 -41.35 -4.75
N ASP A 50 -34.14 -40.50 -5.06
CA ASP A 50 -35.60 -40.67 -4.85
C ASP A 50 -36.34 -39.36 -4.55
N SER A 51 -36.26 -38.38 -5.46
CA SER A 51 -37.20 -37.25 -5.50
C SER A 51 -37.74 -37.04 -6.92
N PRO A 52 -39.07 -36.89 -7.15
CA PRO A 52 -39.66 -36.78 -8.49
C PRO A 52 -39.40 -35.43 -9.19
N ILE A 53 -38.72 -34.51 -8.52
CA ILE A 53 -38.34 -33.21 -9.02
C ILE A 53 -36.81 -33.22 -8.98
N GLY A 54 -36.15 -33.12 -10.13
CA GLY A 54 -34.69 -33.12 -10.23
C GLY A 54 -34.10 -31.93 -9.45
N SER A 55 -33.80 -32.15 -8.18
CA SER A 55 -33.12 -31.21 -7.30
C SER A 55 -31.62 -31.51 -7.35
N PHE A 56 -30.84 -30.57 -7.86
CA PHE A 56 -29.40 -30.55 -7.66
C PHE A 56 -29.14 -30.08 -6.22
N GLY A 57 -28.66 -30.97 -5.36
CA GLY A 57 -28.11 -30.56 -4.06
C GLY A 57 -26.68 -30.11 -4.29
N PHE A 58 -26.37 -28.85 -3.99
CA PHE A 58 -24.99 -28.44 -3.80
C PHE A 58 -24.51 -29.01 -2.48
N LEU A 59 -23.36 -29.66 -2.49
CA LEU A 59 -22.66 -30.04 -1.28
C LEU A 59 -21.99 -28.76 -0.77
N GLU A 60 -22.59 -28.04 0.18
CA GLU A 60 -21.86 -27.02 0.96
C GLU A 60 -20.85 -27.74 1.84
N ILE A 61 -19.56 -27.60 1.55
CA ILE A 61 -18.47 -27.99 2.44
C ILE A 61 -17.42 -26.85 2.46
N PRO A 62 -16.83 -26.52 3.62
CA PRO A 62 -16.00 -25.33 3.81
C PRO A 62 -14.67 -25.41 3.04
N GLU A 63 -14.10 -24.24 2.80
CA GLU A 63 -12.82 -23.99 2.10
C GLU A 63 -11.74 -25.07 2.36
N ILE A 64 -11.22 -25.64 1.27
CA ILE A 64 -10.03 -26.51 1.28
C ILE A 64 -8.92 -25.79 0.49
N THR A 65 -7.74 -25.65 1.11
CA THR A 65 -6.55 -25.06 0.48
C THR A 65 -5.69 -26.15 -0.15
N VAL A 66 -5.54 -26.11 -1.48
CA VAL A 66 -4.61 -27.00 -2.21
C VAL A 66 -3.28 -26.27 -2.41
N VAL A 67 -2.18 -26.82 -1.91
CA VAL A 67 -0.85 -26.22 -2.04
C VAL A 67 0.03 -27.16 -2.85
N GLY A 68 0.39 -26.77 -4.07
CA GLY A 68 1.43 -27.43 -4.86
C GLY A 68 2.74 -26.67 -4.72
N ARG A 69 3.82 -27.31 -4.24
CA ARG A 69 5.19 -26.81 -4.48
C ARG A 69 5.67 -27.38 -5.82
N GLY A 70 5.21 -26.79 -6.92
CA GLY A 70 5.72 -27.13 -8.24
C GLY A 70 7.01 -26.39 -8.55
N ILE A 71 8.12 -27.13 -8.67
CA ILE A 71 9.27 -26.69 -9.48
C ILE A 71 9.05 -27.18 -10.92
N ASP A 72 9.36 -26.33 -11.89
CA ASP A 72 9.16 -26.42 -13.35
C ASP A 72 8.54 -27.71 -13.95
N GLN A 73 7.49 -27.53 -14.78
CA GLN A 73 6.83 -28.50 -15.68
C GLN A 73 5.68 -29.40 -15.12
N SER A 74 5.03 -29.04 -14.01
CA SER A 74 3.81 -29.75 -13.56
C SER A 74 2.57 -29.38 -14.40
N VAL A 75 1.78 -30.37 -14.84
CA VAL A 75 0.56 -30.20 -15.66
C VAL A 75 -0.68 -30.80 -14.97
N VAL A 76 -1.77 -30.02 -14.90
CA VAL A 76 -3.08 -30.47 -14.38
C VAL A 76 -4.10 -30.49 -15.51
N ASP A 77 -4.82 -31.61 -15.66
CA ASP A 77 -5.77 -31.86 -16.77
C ASP A 77 -7.19 -32.11 -16.23
N PHE A 78 -8.15 -31.28 -16.64
CA PHE A 78 -9.55 -31.31 -16.17
C PHE A 78 -10.43 -32.08 -17.15
N GLY A 79 -11.01 -33.19 -16.69
CA GLY A 79 -11.81 -34.08 -17.52
C GLY A 79 -13.28 -33.70 -17.61
N SER A 80 -13.69 -33.15 -18.77
CA SER A 80 -15.06 -32.89 -19.26
C SER A 80 -15.78 -31.60 -18.80
N GLU A 81 -16.74 -31.20 -19.63
CA GLU A 81 -17.31 -29.85 -19.75
C GLU A 81 -18.12 -29.41 -18.52
N HIS A 82 -17.92 -28.14 -18.15
CA HIS A 82 -18.59 -27.38 -17.07
C HIS A 82 -18.05 -27.59 -15.64
N GLU A 83 -16.82 -27.12 -15.39
CA GLU A 83 -16.27 -26.93 -14.03
C GLU A 83 -15.78 -25.48 -13.81
N VAL A 84 -15.96 -24.93 -12.60
CA VAL A 84 -15.52 -23.58 -12.18
C VAL A 84 -14.64 -23.70 -10.94
N LEU A 85 -13.44 -23.12 -10.97
CA LEU A 85 -12.52 -23.03 -9.83
C LEU A 85 -12.18 -21.55 -9.57
N ALA A 86 -12.23 -21.10 -8.33
CA ALA A 86 -11.85 -19.74 -7.92
C ALA A 86 -10.65 -19.79 -6.95
N LEU A 87 -9.53 -19.17 -7.34
CA LEU A 87 -8.32 -19.03 -6.49
C LEU A 87 -7.80 -17.58 -6.54
N PRO A 88 -7.16 -17.09 -5.47
CA PRO A 88 -6.54 -15.77 -5.45
C PRO A 88 -5.29 -15.70 -6.35
N SER A 89 -5.07 -14.55 -6.98
CA SER A 89 -4.11 -14.35 -8.10
C SER A 89 -2.64 -14.51 -7.74
N TRP A 90 -2.27 -14.49 -6.46
CA TRP A 90 -0.88 -14.52 -6.01
C TRP A 90 -0.31 -15.93 -5.82
N GLN A 91 -1.11 -17.00 -6.01
CA GLN A 91 -0.67 -18.40 -5.86
C GLN A 91 -0.36 -19.15 -7.17
N LEU A 92 -0.37 -18.49 -8.33
CA LEU A 92 -0.17 -19.15 -9.65
C LEU A 92 1.10 -18.69 -10.39
N ARG A 93 2.27 -18.76 -9.75
CA ARG A 93 3.53 -18.75 -10.51
C ARG A 93 4.00 -20.21 -10.70
N HIS A 94 4.22 -20.61 -11.96
CA HIS A 94 4.87 -21.87 -12.43
C HIS A 94 4.00 -23.12 -12.74
N LEU A 95 2.67 -23.04 -12.94
CA LEU A 95 1.82 -24.18 -13.32
C LEU A 95 1.29 -24.10 -14.77
N THR A 96 1.28 -25.21 -15.52
CA THR A 96 0.61 -25.28 -16.83
C THR A 96 -0.73 -26.01 -16.70
N VAL A 97 -1.83 -25.32 -17.00
CA VAL A 97 -3.20 -25.88 -16.91
C VAL A 97 -3.71 -26.24 -18.30
N ARG A 98 -4.28 -27.45 -18.45
CA ARG A 98 -4.99 -27.85 -19.67
C ARG A 98 -6.47 -28.08 -19.33
N ALA A 99 -7.31 -27.25 -19.92
CA ALA A 99 -8.76 -27.32 -19.81
C ALA A 99 -9.30 -27.26 -21.26
N GLY A 100 -10.31 -28.06 -21.58
CA GLY A 100 -11.03 -27.98 -22.87
C GLY A 100 -11.88 -26.70 -22.94
N ASP A 101 -13.18 -26.82 -23.20
CA ASP A 101 -14.13 -25.69 -23.19
C ASP A 101 -14.45 -25.14 -21.77
N SER A 102 -13.57 -25.40 -20.80
CA SER A 102 -13.69 -24.94 -19.41
C SER A 102 -12.85 -23.67 -19.16
N ILE A 103 -13.36 -22.78 -18.31
CA ILE A 103 -12.83 -21.42 -18.09
C ILE A 103 -11.84 -21.41 -16.91
N VAL A 104 -10.65 -20.84 -17.11
CA VAL A 104 -9.65 -20.61 -16.05
C VAL A 104 -9.23 -19.12 -16.08
N GLY A 105 -9.43 -18.38 -14.98
CA GLY A 105 -9.08 -16.95 -14.91
C GLY A 105 -9.03 -16.40 -13.48
N PRO A 106 -8.35 -15.25 -13.27
CA PRO A 106 -8.31 -14.58 -11.96
C PRO A 106 -9.70 -14.07 -11.58
N ARG A 107 -9.95 -13.88 -10.28
CA ARG A 107 -11.23 -13.47 -9.68
C ARG A 107 -11.79 -12.11 -10.17
N SER A 108 -11.18 -11.41 -11.12
CA SER A 108 -11.64 -10.12 -11.64
C SER A 108 -12.29 -10.23 -13.04
N ASN A 109 -13.61 -10.05 -13.05
CA ASN A 109 -14.51 -10.12 -14.20
C ASN A 109 -14.22 -9.11 -15.33
N THR A 110 -13.48 -9.50 -16.36
CA THR A 110 -13.73 -8.95 -17.70
C THR A 110 -14.34 -10.01 -18.59
N PHE A 111 -15.68 -10.07 -18.66
CA PHE A 111 -16.36 -10.67 -19.81
C PHE A 111 -17.57 -9.82 -20.25
N ARG A 112 -17.73 -9.69 -21.57
CA ARG A 112 -18.73 -8.86 -22.25
C ARG A 112 -20.13 -9.50 -22.16
N THR A 113 -21.09 -8.69 -21.72
CA THR A 113 -22.57 -8.77 -21.71
C THR A 113 -23.30 -9.91 -22.44
N CYS A 114 -24.26 -10.54 -21.74
CA CYS A 114 -25.55 -10.96 -22.32
C CYS A 114 -26.69 -10.88 -21.26
N ARG A 115 -27.79 -10.19 -21.58
CA ARG A 115 -28.97 -9.92 -20.72
C ARG A 115 -29.95 -11.09 -20.70
N ILE A 116 -30.49 -11.48 -19.54
CA ILE A 116 -31.86 -12.02 -19.41
C ILE A 116 -32.51 -11.54 -18.10
N THR A 117 -33.71 -10.98 -18.24
CA THR A 117 -34.65 -10.48 -17.22
C THR A 117 -35.31 -11.61 -16.41
N SER A 118 -35.53 -11.40 -15.11
CA SER A 118 -36.36 -12.26 -14.25
C SER A 118 -37.63 -11.54 -13.77
N PRO A 119 -38.82 -12.17 -13.81
CA PRO A 119 -40.03 -11.72 -13.12
C PRO A 119 -40.09 -12.32 -11.71
N ILE A 120 -40.20 -11.48 -10.68
CA ILE A 120 -40.44 -11.90 -9.30
C ILE A 120 -41.91 -12.30 -9.13
N MET A 121 -42.15 -13.50 -8.59
CA MET A 121 -43.39 -13.93 -7.96
C MET A 121 -43.08 -14.19 -6.49
N ASP A 122 -43.79 -13.51 -5.59
CA ASP A 122 -43.74 -13.71 -4.14
C ASP A 122 -44.16 -15.13 -3.73
N PRO A 123 -43.56 -15.74 -2.68
CA PRO A 123 -44.14 -16.88 -2.00
C PRO A 123 -45.05 -16.43 -0.83
N PRO A 124 -46.26 -17.01 -0.72
CA PRO A 124 -47.17 -16.83 0.40
C PRO A 124 -46.90 -17.80 1.55
N GLY A 125 -47.13 -17.34 2.78
CA GLY A 125 -47.58 -18.21 3.87
C GLY A 125 -46.62 -18.36 5.05
N TYR A 126 -46.73 -17.45 6.02
CA TYR A 126 -46.54 -17.78 7.44
C TYR A 126 -47.63 -17.05 8.25
N GLY A 127 -48.62 -17.82 8.73
CA GLY A 127 -49.36 -17.44 9.94
C GLY A 127 -48.40 -17.60 11.13
N GLY A 128 -48.46 -16.83 12.21
CA GLY A 128 -49.57 -16.08 12.76
C GLY A 128 -49.59 -16.42 14.24
N GLU A 129 -48.72 -15.79 15.04
CA GLU A 129 -48.85 -15.68 16.50
C GLU A 129 -48.27 -14.34 16.94
N SER A 130 -49.13 -13.49 17.51
CA SER A 130 -48.81 -12.17 18.04
C SER A 130 -48.36 -12.30 19.49
N HIS A 131 -47.09 -12.00 19.79
CA HIS A 131 -46.66 -11.73 21.17
C HIS A 131 -46.63 -10.23 21.42
N ARG A 132 -47.42 -9.81 22.41
CA ARG A 132 -47.57 -8.43 22.89
C ARG A 132 -46.53 -8.21 24.00
N ILE A 133 -45.57 -7.31 23.78
CA ILE A 133 -44.62 -6.89 24.82
C ILE A 133 -45.31 -5.80 25.65
N GLU A 134 -45.58 -6.10 26.92
CA GLU A 134 -46.02 -5.11 27.90
C GLU A 134 -44.78 -4.34 28.41
N THR A 135 -44.87 -3.02 28.38
CA THR A 135 -43.88 -2.07 28.89
C THR A 135 -43.92 -2.06 30.42
N ASP A 136 -42.79 -2.33 31.07
CA ASP A 136 -42.32 -1.67 32.29
C ASP A 136 -41.05 -2.39 32.79
N ASP A 137 -39.89 -2.05 32.23
CA ASP A 137 -38.59 -2.31 32.87
C ASP A 137 -37.61 -1.19 32.52
N VAL A 138 -37.15 -0.49 33.55
CA VAL A 138 -36.05 0.47 33.49
C VAL A 138 -34.76 -0.32 33.40
N ILE A 139 -34.18 -0.43 32.21
CA ILE A 139 -32.86 -1.04 32.02
C ILE A 139 -31.79 0.01 32.31
N THR A 140 -31.08 -0.16 33.43
CA THR A 140 -29.85 0.57 33.75
C THR A 140 -28.69 0.06 32.88
N ALA A 141 -27.99 0.96 32.20
CA ALA A 141 -26.96 0.71 31.18
C ALA A 141 -25.62 0.15 31.72
N SER A 142 -25.63 -0.99 32.42
CA SER A 142 -24.39 -1.59 32.94
C SER A 142 -24.34 -3.13 32.84
N GLY A 143 -24.90 -3.71 31.78
CA GLY A 143 -24.94 -5.18 31.66
C GLY A 143 -25.38 -5.77 30.33
N LEU A 144 -25.29 -5.03 29.21
CA LEU A 144 -25.45 -5.68 27.90
C LEU A 144 -24.19 -6.52 27.62
N PRO A 145 -24.30 -7.82 27.29
CA PRO A 145 -23.17 -8.56 26.73
C PRO A 145 -22.71 -7.84 25.47
N ARG A 146 -21.40 -7.54 25.38
CA ARG A 146 -20.76 -7.00 24.17
C ARG A 146 -21.24 -7.82 22.99
N THR A 147 -22.06 -7.23 22.13
CA THR A 147 -22.53 -7.89 20.92
C THR A 147 -21.33 -7.91 19.99
N GLN A 148 -20.67 -9.06 19.89
CA GLN A 148 -19.50 -9.21 19.03
C GLN A 148 -19.95 -8.96 17.58
N SER A 149 -19.47 -7.88 16.96
CA SER A 149 -19.77 -7.59 15.56
C SER A 149 -19.21 -8.71 14.68
N ALA A 150 -19.87 -9.03 13.56
CA ALA A 150 -19.35 -10.00 12.60
C ALA A 150 -17.89 -9.70 12.19
N ALA A 151 -17.08 -10.75 12.05
CA ALA A 151 -15.70 -10.64 11.59
C ALA A 151 -15.62 -9.90 10.24
N ARG A 152 -14.66 -8.99 10.09
CA ARG A 152 -14.47 -8.20 8.86
C ARG A 152 -13.09 -8.43 8.29
N THR A 153 -12.96 -8.34 6.97
CA THR A 153 -11.64 -8.39 6.31
C THR A 153 -11.45 -7.14 5.48
N TYR A 154 -10.36 -6.41 5.73
CA TYR A 154 -9.94 -5.28 4.90
C TYR A 154 -8.52 -5.51 4.41
N TYR A 155 -8.30 -5.37 3.10
CA TYR A 155 -6.99 -5.54 2.48
C TYR A 155 -6.29 -6.88 2.80
N GLY A 156 -7.07 -7.94 3.02
CA GLY A 156 -6.56 -9.26 3.41
C GLY A 156 -6.31 -9.46 4.91
N ILE A 157 -6.54 -8.44 5.74
CA ILE A 157 -6.44 -8.52 7.20
C ILE A 157 -7.82 -8.82 7.78
N ALA A 158 -7.98 -9.98 8.41
CA ALA A 158 -9.21 -10.38 9.08
C ALA A 158 -9.23 -9.87 10.53
N PHE A 159 -10.32 -9.25 10.95
CA PHE A 159 -10.59 -8.74 12.29
C PHE A 159 -11.73 -9.53 12.90
N ASP A 160 -11.53 -10.01 14.12
CA ASP A 160 -12.50 -10.79 14.89
C ASP A 160 -13.49 -9.88 15.63
N THR A 161 -13.04 -8.68 15.97
CA THR A 161 -13.81 -7.68 16.73
C THR A 161 -13.73 -6.34 16.01
N VAL A 162 -14.87 -5.70 15.77
CA VAL A 162 -14.93 -4.32 15.28
C VAL A 162 -15.63 -3.46 16.33
N LEU A 163 -15.01 -2.35 16.69
CA LEU A 163 -15.45 -1.45 17.75
C LEU A 163 -15.61 -0.04 17.20
N ASP A 164 -16.72 0.60 17.52
CA ASP A 164 -16.86 2.05 17.34
C ASP A 164 -16.09 2.78 18.46
N ALA A 165 -15.20 3.69 18.08
CA ALA A 165 -14.37 4.44 19.01
C ALA A 165 -15.19 5.21 20.06
N VAL A 166 -16.36 5.74 19.70
CA VAL A 166 -17.18 6.56 20.60
C VAL A 166 -18.25 5.70 21.28
N GLU A 167 -19.02 4.91 20.52
CA GLU A 167 -20.14 4.15 21.07
C GLU A 167 -19.70 2.96 21.93
N ASP A 168 -18.69 2.21 21.50
CA ASP A 168 -18.24 1.00 22.21
C ASP A 168 -17.13 1.28 23.22
N LEU A 169 -16.21 2.21 22.89
CA LEU A 169 -15.03 2.50 23.71
C LEU A 169 -15.14 3.79 24.53
N GLY A 170 -16.13 4.64 24.25
CA GLY A 170 -16.35 5.89 24.99
C GLY A 170 -15.27 6.93 24.74
N PHE A 171 -14.57 6.90 23.59
CA PHE A 171 -13.55 7.90 23.28
C PHE A 171 -14.16 9.30 23.18
N ASP A 172 -13.46 10.28 23.74
CA ASP A 172 -13.78 11.70 23.51
C ASP A 172 -13.38 12.11 22.09
N ASN A 173 -14.38 12.35 21.24
CA ASN A 173 -14.20 12.82 19.88
C ASN A 173 -14.22 14.36 19.75
N THR A 174 -14.20 15.08 20.86
CA THR A 174 -14.07 16.54 20.90
C THR A 174 -12.62 17.02 21.10
N GLY A 175 -11.70 16.10 21.41
CA GLY A 175 -10.27 16.37 21.57
C GLY A 175 -9.91 17.03 22.90
N THR A 176 -10.77 16.94 23.92
CA THR A 176 -10.59 17.58 25.22
C THR A 176 -9.95 16.66 26.26
N GLU A 177 -10.26 15.37 26.23
CA GLU A 177 -9.75 14.36 27.16
C GLU A 177 -8.96 13.28 26.41
N PRO A 178 -7.82 12.80 26.95
CA PRO A 178 -7.06 11.74 26.30
C PRO A 178 -7.80 10.40 26.23
N ILE A 179 -7.70 9.70 25.10
CA ILE A 179 -8.35 8.39 24.85
C ILE A 179 -7.52 7.18 25.36
N ASP A 180 -6.40 7.46 26.01
CA ASP A 180 -5.28 6.52 26.12
C ASP A 180 -5.62 5.19 26.83
N ASP A 181 -6.37 5.24 27.94
CA ASP A 181 -6.69 4.04 28.73
C ASP A 181 -7.60 3.07 27.97
N ALA A 182 -8.62 3.61 27.30
CA ALA A 182 -9.55 2.82 26.52
C ALA A 182 -8.89 2.33 25.21
N PHE A 183 -8.02 3.14 24.60
CA PHE A 183 -7.25 2.74 23.44
C PHE A 183 -6.29 1.58 23.75
N GLU A 184 -5.53 1.67 24.84
CA GLU A 184 -4.60 0.61 25.23
C GLU A 184 -5.32 -0.71 25.54
N ALA A 185 -6.49 -0.65 26.18
CA ALA A 185 -7.31 -1.83 26.42
C ALA A 185 -7.90 -2.45 25.15
N ALA A 186 -8.06 -1.66 24.07
CA ALA A 186 -8.57 -2.13 22.79
C ALA A 186 -7.46 -2.55 21.82
N TYR A 187 -6.19 -2.26 22.12
CA TYR A 187 -5.03 -2.57 21.28
C TYR A 187 -4.64 -4.05 21.38
N GLU A 188 -5.56 -4.92 20.96
CA GLU A 188 -5.45 -6.37 21.00
C GLU A 188 -5.48 -6.97 19.59
N SER A 189 -4.99 -8.20 19.47
CA SER A 189 -4.96 -8.90 18.18
C SER A 189 -6.38 -9.18 17.67
N GLY A 190 -6.60 -8.98 16.37
CA GLY A 190 -7.91 -9.19 15.74
C GLY A 190 -8.91 -8.06 15.97
N THR A 191 -8.51 -6.92 16.57
CA THR A 191 -9.40 -5.79 16.81
C THR A 191 -9.26 -4.72 15.74
N LEU A 192 -10.39 -4.24 15.21
CA LEU A 192 -10.49 -3.03 14.39
C LEU A 192 -11.25 -1.96 15.16
N ILE A 193 -10.67 -0.78 15.30
CA ILE A 193 -11.35 0.40 15.86
C ILE A 193 -11.74 1.32 14.71
N GLU A 194 -13.03 1.57 14.56
CA GLU A 194 -13.58 2.53 13.61
C GLU A 194 -13.81 3.87 14.33
N PHE A 195 -13.21 4.95 13.82
CA PHE A 195 -13.26 6.29 14.39
C PHE A 195 -14.26 7.15 13.61
N PRO A 196 -15.40 7.54 14.21
CA PRO A 196 -16.26 8.59 13.66
C PRO A 196 -15.51 9.92 13.46
N PRO A 197 -16.03 10.85 12.64
CA PRO A 197 -15.50 12.20 12.55
C PRO A 197 -15.37 12.87 13.92
N GLY A 198 -14.22 13.52 14.14
CA GLY A 198 -13.90 14.14 15.41
C GLY A 198 -12.40 14.36 15.60
N GLU A 199 -12.08 14.95 16.74
CA GLU A 199 -10.72 15.14 17.21
C GLU A 199 -10.50 14.26 18.43
N TYR A 200 -9.38 13.52 18.46
CA TYR A 200 -9.08 12.56 19.52
C TYR A 200 -7.72 12.89 20.11
N LEU A 201 -7.67 13.15 21.41
CA LEU A 201 -6.45 13.53 22.10
C LEU A 201 -5.74 12.27 22.62
N THR A 202 -4.41 12.21 22.50
CA THR A 202 -3.59 11.15 23.10
C THR A 202 -2.41 11.77 23.84
N GLY A 203 -2.13 11.27 25.04
CA GLY A 203 -1.06 11.74 25.92
C GLY A 203 0.12 10.78 26.04
N ARG A 204 0.07 9.58 25.46
CA ARG A 204 1.13 8.57 25.60
C ARG A 204 1.35 7.71 24.36
N GLU A 205 2.47 7.00 24.36
CA GLU A 205 2.79 5.96 23.38
C GLU A 205 2.03 4.67 23.72
N HIS A 206 1.60 3.92 22.71
CA HIS A 206 0.96 2.61 22.90
C HIS A 206 1.81 1.49 22.29
N GLU A 207 2.20 0.54 23.15
CA GLU A 207 3.05 -0.59 22.80
C GLU A 207 2.21 -1.73 22.18
N GLY A 208 2.45 -2.02 20.90
CA GLY A 208 1.76 -3.07 20.14
C GLY A 208 2.60 -4.33 19.96
N ASN A 209 3.39 -4.71 20.97
CA ASN A 209 4.33 -5.83 20.84
C ASN A 209 3.56 -7.16 20.70
N ASP A 210 3.94 -7.96 19.70
CA ASP A 210 3.30 -9.24 19.35
C ASP A 210 1.79 -9.14 18.98
N VAL A 211 1.25 -7.92 18.82
CA VAL A 211 -0.13 -7.70 18.36
C VAL A 211 -0.21 -7.98 16.86
N SER A 212 -1.29 -8.62 16.42
CA SER A 212 -1.49 -8.99 15.01
C SER A 212 -2.93 -8.79 14.59
N ARG A 213 -3.14 -8.34 13.34
CA ARG A 213 -4.47 -8.01 12.81
C ARG A 213 -5.16 -6.93 13.65
N PHE A 214 -4.43 -5.87 13.99
CA PHE A 214 -4.99 -4.69 14.64
C PHE A 214 -5.24 -3.59 13.60
N GLY A 215 -6.35 -2.88 13.75
CA GLY A 215 -6.79 -1.90 12.76
C GLY A 215 -7.30 -0.61 13.38
N ILE A 216 -7.03 0.50 12.70
CA ILE A 216 -7.57 1.83 12.95
C ILE A 216 -8.12 2.36 11.64
N ARG A 217 -9.40 2.77 11.62
CA ARG A 217 -10.04 3.27 10.41
C ARG A 217 -10.91 4.48 10.69
N GLY A 218 -10.64 5.61 10.04
CA GLY A 218 -11.52 6.79 10.10
C GLY A 218 -12.75 6.65 9.19
N LEU A 219 -13.91 7.06 9.68
CA LEU A 219 -15.22 6.99 8.99
C LEU A 219 -15.65 8.35 8.39
N GLY A 220 -14.72 9.29 8.24
CA GLY A 220 -14.99 10.61 7.68
C GLY A 220 -14.94 10.64 6.16
N ALA A 221 -15.58 11.63 5.52
CA ALA A 221 -15.61 11.78 4.06
C ALA A 221 -14.25 12.21 3.49
N SER A 222 -13.39 12.78 4.33
CA SER A 222 -11.99 13.09 4.12
C SER A 222 -11.15 12.50 5.26
N ARG A 223 -9.89 12.17 4.99
CA ARG A 223 -8.90 11.83 6.03
C ARG A 223 -8.71 12.93 7.08
N ARG A 224 -9.11 14.17 6.79
CA ARG A 224 -9.05 15.31 7.72
C ARG A 224 -10.25 15.39 8.68
N ASP A 225 -11.27 14.56 8.47
CA ASP A 225 -12.46 14.55 9.34
C ASP A 225 -12.22 13.78 10.65
N VAL A 226 -11.23 12.88 10.68
CA VAL A 226 -10.77 12.16 11.88
C VAL A 226 -9.34 12.58 12.17
N GLN A 227 -9.13 13.23 13.31
CA GLN A 227 -7.83 13.80 13.66
C GLN A 227 -7.35 13.30 15.02
N ILE A 228 -6.21 12.61 15.02
CA ILE A 228 -5.53 12.21 16.25
C ILE A 228 -4.49 13.27 16.60
N LYS A 229 -4.54 13.75 17.83
CA LYS A 229 -3.74 14.87 18.33
C LYS A 229 -2.88 14.45 19.52
N PRO A 230 -1.57 14.74 19.52
CA PRO A 230 -0.79 14.62 20.75
C PRO A 230 -1.24 15.70 21.74
N VAL A 231 -1.05 15.47 23.03
CA VAL A 231 -1.01 16.55 24.02
C VAL A 231 0.07 17.55 23.61
N GLU A 232 -0.22 18.84 23.75
CA GLU A 232 0.70 19.90 23.36
C GLU A 232 2.05 19.78 24.08
N GLY A 233 3.14 19.94 23.35
CA GLY A 233 4.51 19.79 23.87
C GLY A 233 4.98 18.34 23.99
N THR A 234 4.28 17.37 23.38
CA THR A 234 4.67 15.94 23.43
C THR A 234 4.99 15.37 22.06
N ALA A 235 6.10 14.65 21.96
CA ALA A 235 6.48 13.86 20.79
C ALA A 235 6.33 12.37 21.13
N LEU A 236 5.41 11.69 20.46
CA LEU A 236 4.97 10.34 20.81
C LEU A 236 5.05 9.42 19.59
N LYS A 237 5.60 8.22 19.77
CA LYS A 237 5.27 7.08 18.91
C LYS A 237 3.90 6.56 19.31
N TRP A 238 2.85 7.14 18.75
CA TRP A 238 1.47 6.81 19.10
C TRP A 238 1.22 5.30 19.01
N LEU A 239 1.60 4.71 17.87
CA LEU A 239 1.74 3.26 17.75
C LEU A 239 3.21 2.90 17.77
N ASN A 240 3.61 2.09 18.74
CA ASN A 240 4.93 1.47 18.82
C ASN A 240 4.77 -0.04 18.71
N ALA A 241 4.52 -0.53 17.49
CA ALA A 241 4.37 -1.96 17.22
C ALA A 241 5.72 -2.54 16.80
N THR A 242 6.25 -3.46 17.62
CA THR A 242 7.47 -4.20 17.29
C THR A 242 7.23 -5.70 17.37
N ASN A 243 7.91 -6.47 16.52
CA ASN A 243 7.70 -7.92 16.40
C ASN A 243 6.21 -8.30 16.21
N SER A 244 5.50 -7.53 15.40
CA SER A 244 4.04 -7.57 15.33
C SER A 244 3.56 -8.19 14.02
N GLY A 245 2.29 -8.58 13.95
CA GLY A 245 1.64 -9.01 12.71
C GLY A 245 1.10 -7.83 11.89
N PRO A 246 0.28 -8.09 10.86
CA PRO A 246 -0.27 -7.04 10.01
C PRO A 246 -1.09 -6.02 10.80
N HIS A 247 -0.90 -4.74 10.48
CA HIS A 247 -1.66 -3.61 11.00
C HIS A 247 -2.35 -2.84 9.88
N LEU A 248 -3.56 -2.31 10.15
CA LEU A 248 -4.27 -1.38 9.28
C LEU A 248 -4.33 0.01 9.91
N VAL A 249 -3.93 1.06 9.19
CA VAL A 249 -4.24 2.45 9.53
C VAL A 249 -4.80 3.14 8.29
N GLU A 250 -6.06 3.56 8.35
CA GLU A 250 -6.78 4.07 7.18
C GLU A 250 -7.56 5.37 7.46
N ASN A 251 -7.52 6.30 6.50
CA ASN A 251 -8.43 7.43 6.36
C ASN A 251 -8.53 8.36 7.60
N LEU A 252 -7.38 8.80 8.09
CA LEU A 252 -7.30 9.70 9.24
C LEU A 252 -6.08 10.59 9.15
N SER A 253 -6.03 11.59 10.03
CA SER A 253 -4.91 12.50 10.15
C SER A 253 -4.23 12.39 11.51
N LEU A 254 -2.90 12.51 11.51
CA LEU A 254 -2.03 12.58 12.69
C LEU A 254 -1.43 13.99 12.79
N HIS A 255 -1.33 14.55 13.99
CA HIS A 255 -0.84 15.92 14.16
C HIS A 255 0.65 16.02 14.48
N GLU A 256 1.31 16.94 13.77
CA GLU A 256 2.52 17.64 14.16
C GLU A 256 2.08 19.09 14.45
N ARG A 257 1.63 19.38 15.68
CA ARG A 257 0.95 20.66 15.98
C ARG A 257 1.83 21.87 15.61
N SER A 258 1.27 23.07 15.65
CA SER A 258 2.00 24.30 15.34
C SER A 258 3.11 24.66 16.32
N ASP A 259 3.24 23.99 17.47
CA ASP A 259 4.37 24.17 18.38
C ASP A 259 5.60 23.37 17.91
N ASP A 260 6.80 23.78 18.34
CA ASP A 260 8.06 23.23 17.83
C ASP A 260 8.43 21.85 18.42
N THR A 261 7.52 21.18 19.14
CA THR A 261 7.76 19.90 19.83
C THR A 261 6.76 18.82 19.46
N SER A 262 5.48 19.16 19.36
CA SER A 262 4.40 18.17 19.28
C SER A 262 4.46 17.34 18.01
N GLN A 263 4.43 16.02 18.18
CA GLN A 263 4.48 15.08 17.07
C GLN A 263 3.79 13.78 17.41
N LEU A 264 2.98 13.26 16.49
CA LEU A 264 2.64 11.84 16.44
C LEU A 264 3.46 11.12 15.37
N SER A 265 4.01 9.98 15.78
CA SER A 265 4.76 9.06 14.94
C SER A 265 4.15 7.68 14.98
N LEU A 266 4.32 6.93 13.90
CA LEU A 266 3.99 5.52 13.83
C LEU A 266 5.28 4.73 13.68
N ARG A 267 5.47 3.73 14.53
CA ARG A 267 6.46 2.67 14.32
C ARG A 267 5.73 1.36 14.14
N LEU A 268 5.83 0.81 12.93
CA LEU A 268 5.21 -0.44 12.52
C LEU A 268 6.30 -1.36 11.98
N THR A 269 6.84 -2.19 12.88
CA THR A 269 7.75 -3.28 12.54
C THR A 269 6.95 -4.58 12.57
N THR A 270 6.51 -5.01 11.39
CA THR A 270 5.51 -6.07 11.21
C THR A 270 6.06 -7.22 10.36
N SER A 271 5.55 -8.44 10.53
CA SER A 271 5.99 -9.59 9.72
C SER A 271 5.62 -9.46 8.25
N ASP A 272 4.38 -9.09 7.95
CA ASP A 272 3.80 -9.03 6.60
C ASP A 272 2.46 -8.27 6.66
N GLY A 273 1.90 -7.93 5.49
CA GLY A 273 0.49 -7.64 5.27
C GLY A 273 -0.03 -6.32 5.83
N SER A 274 0.84 -5.48 6.40
CA SER A 274 0.43 -4.18 6.93
C SER A 274 0.01 -3.23 5.81
N VAL A 275 -0.96 -2.36 6.12
CA VAL A 275 -1.51 -1.38 5.19
C VAL A 275 -1.69 -0.03 5.88
N LEU A 276 -1.08 1.01 5.29
CA LEU A 276 -1.35 2.41 5.60
C LEU A 276 -2.01 3.05 4.37
N LYS A 277 -3.21 3.62 4.53
CA LYS A 277 -3.95 4.15 3.38
C LYS A 277 -4.66 5.46 3.67
N ASN A 278 -4.46 6.44 2.79
CA ASN A 278 -5.08 7.77 2.90
C ASN A 278 -4.83 8.44 4.28
N VAL A 279 -3.57 8.50 4.70
CA VAL A 279 -3.15 9.06 6.00
C VAL A 279 -2.35 10.34 5.82
N GLU A 280 -2.64 11.37 6.61
CA GLU A 280 -1.97 12.66 6.53
C GLU A 280 -1.35 13.09 7.86
N TRP A 281 -0.11 13.60 7.81
CA TRP A 281 0.50 14.34 8.91
C TRP A 281 0.23 15.84 8.74
N LEU A 282 -0.64 16.37 9.60
CA LEU A 282 -1.07 17.77 9.63
C LEU A 282 -0.12 18.64 10.43
N GLY A 283 -0.17 19.94 10.15
CA GLY A 283 0.57 20.98 10.88
C GLY A 283 2.03 21.13 10.43
N ARG A 284 2.91 21.46 11.39
CA ARG A 284 4.30 21.84 11.16
C ARG A 284 5.24 20.81 11.78
N THR A 285 6.14 20.24 10.99
CA THR A 285 7.15 19.31 11.52
C THR A 285 8.03 20.01 12.56
N PRO A 286 8.14 19.43 13.78
CA PRO A 286 8.91 20.02 14.87
C PRO A 286 10.40 19.68 14.77
N ASN A 287 11.16 20.10 15.78
CA ASN A 287 12.52 19.61 16.00
C ASN A 287 12.48 18.13 16.43
N ASP A 288 13.49 17.34 16.07
CA ASP A 288 13.60 16.01 16.63
C ASP A 288 13.79 16.08 18.15
N SER A 289 12.76 15.61 18.87
CA SER A 289 12.70 15.57 20.33
C SER A 289 12.87 14.14 20.86
N GLY A 290 13.48 13.24 20.08
CA GLY A 290 13.84 11.88 20.47
C GLY A 290 13.08 10.78 19.71
N VAL A 291 12.16 11.16 18.81
CA VAL A 291 11.40 10.20 17.99
C VAL A 291 12.15 9.88 16.69
N GLY A 292 12.76 10.89 16.06
CA GLY A 292 13.59 10.76 14.86
C GLY A 292 12.86 10.54 13.54
N TYR A 293 11.58 10.17 13.56
CA TYR A 293 10.78 9.97 12.34
C TYR A 293 9.28 10.14 12.54
N SER A 294 8.55 10.46 11.46
CA SER A 294 7.07 10.47 11.47
C SER A 294 6.50 9.07 11.20
N LEU A 295 7.17 8.26 10.38
CA LEU A 295 6.78 6.90 10.06
C LEU A 295 8.01 5.99 9.97
N ALA A 296 8.05 4.95 10.80
CA ALA A 296 8.93 3.81 10.61
C ALA A 296 8.12 2.62 10.11
N ALA A 297 8.48 2.13 8.92
CA ALA A 297 7.89 0.97 8.29
C ALA A 297 8.98 -0.07 8.04
N GLU A 298 8.84 -1.23 8.68
CA GLU A 298 9.79 -2.33 8.60
C GLU A 298 9.02 -3.64 8.45
N VAL A 299 9.45 -4.45 7.47
CA VAL A 299 8.91 -5.80 7.23
C VAL A 299 9.95 -6.83 7.63
N THR A 300 9.67 -7.65 8.64
CA THR A 300 10.65 -8.59 9.19
C THR A 300 10.68 -9.94 8.50
N ASP A 301 9.61 -10.35 7.82
CA ASP A 301 9.66 -11.51 6.93
C ASP A 301 10.19 -11.09 5.57
N GLN A 302 11.18 -11.82 5.05
CA GLN A 302 11.77 -11.57 3.75
C GLN A 302 10.74 -11.64 2.61
N ASP A 303 9.74 -12.52 2.71
CA ASP A 303 8.71 -12.62 1.67
C ASP A 303 7.52 -11.65 1.92
N GLY A 304 7.51 -10.98 3.07
CA GLY A 304 6.44 -10.07 3.47
C GLY A 304 6.42 -8.76 2.71
N VAL A 305 5.25 -8.11 2.71
CA VAL A 305 4.98 -6.84 2.05
C VAL A 305 4.19 -5.91 2.98
N PHE A 306 4.62 -4.66 3.08
CA PHE A 306 3.87 -3.58 3.70
C PHE A 306 3.52 -2.53 2.64
N VAL A 307 2.22 -2.32 2.41
CA VAL A 307 1.72 -1.32 1.46
C VAL A 307 1.39 0.00 2.17
N ILE A 308 1.97 1.09 1.69
CA ILE A 308 1.67 2.46 2.09
C ILE A 308 1.15 3.18 0.84
N ASP A 309 -0.11 3.61 0.85
CA ASP A 309 -0.81 4.12 -0.33
C ASP A 309 -1.53 5.44 -0.04
N GLY A 310 -1.12 6.51 -0.72
CA GLY A 310 -1.70 7.84 -0.54
C GLY A 310 -1.40 8.40 0.85
N ILE A 311 -0.14 8.78 1.08
CA ILE A 311 0.28 9.45 2.32
C ILE A 311 0.69 10.89 2.07
N TYR A 312 0.41 11.77 3.02
CA TYR A 312 0.54 13.22 2.86
C TYR A 312 1.27 13.85 4.05
N ALA A 313 2.20 14.77 3.81
CA ALA A 313 2.90 15.47 4.87
C ALA A 313 3.48 16.82 4.41
N GLY A 314 3.46 17.81 5.30
CA GLY A 314 4.05 19.14 5.08
C GLY A 314 3.27 20.02 4.10
N LEU A 315 1.94 19.83 4.05
CA LEU A 315 1.04 20.59 3.18
C LEU A 315 0.44 21.84 3.85
N ASP A 316 0.37 21.86 5.20
CA ASP A 316 -0.25 22.98 5.93
C ASP A 316 0.76 24.11 6.18
N GLU A 317 1.94 23.77 6.69
CA GLU A 317 3.01 24.73 6.99
C GLU A 317 4.39 24.10 6.74
N PRO A 318 5.38 24.86 6.24
CA PRO A 318 6.75 24.38 6.18
C PRO A 318 7.25 23.99 7.60
N ALA A 319 7.82 22.79 7.75
CA ALA A 319 8.64 22.36 8.91
C ALA A 319 9.56 23.45 9.50
N ILE A 320 9.88 23.36 10.78
CA ILE A 320 10.88 24.28 11.36
C ILE A 320 12.27 24.08 10.73
N GLU A 321 13.05 25.15 10.62
CA GLU A 321 14.43 25.05 10.14
C GLU A 321 15.35 24.49 11.24
N VAL A 322 16.02 23.38 10.94
CA VAL A 322 17.02 22.77 11.83
C VAL A 322 18.26 22.38 11.05
N SER A 323 19.38 22.14 11.73
CA SER A 323 20.56 21.54 11.10
C SER A 323 20.46 20.02 11.15
N TYR A 324 20.90 19.35 10.08
CA TYR A 324 21.11 17.90 10.13
C TYR A 324 22.13 17.53 11.24
N PRO A 325 21.89 16.48 12.05
CA PRO A 325 20.84 15.47 11.93
C PRO A 325 19.59 15.73 12.79
N ASN A 326 19.36 16.93 13.30
CA ASN A 326 18.32 17.23 14.30
C ASN A 326 16.89 17.31 13.74
N GLY A 327 16.69 16.97 12.47
CA GLY A 327 15.38 16.97 11.82
C GLY A 327 14.71 15.61 11.84
N VAL A 328 13.40 15.62 11.69
CA VAL A 328 12.55 14.43 11.71
C VAL A 328 12.47 13.84 10.30
N ALA A 329 13.04 12.65 10.10
CA ALA A 329 12.87 11.92 8.83
C ALA A 329 11.39 11.57 8.63
N PHE A 330 10.86 11.62 7.42
CA PHE A 330 9.46 11.23 7.25
C PHE A 330 9.32 9.70 7.30
N LEU A 331 9.70 8.99 6.23
CA LEU A 331 9.70 7.52 6.19
C LEU A 331 11.10 6.97 6.52
N ARG A 332 11.17 6.06 7.48
CA ARG A 332 12.39 5.32 7.84
C ARG A 332 12.16 3.81 7.77
N SER A 333 13.14 3.10 7.21
CA SER A 333 13.28 1.65 7.39
C SER A 333 14.52 1.37 8.23
N GLY A 334 14.31 0.71 9.37
CA GLY A 334 15.36 0.28 10.29
C GLY A 334 16.03 -1.03 9.87
N PRO A 335 17.00 -1.50 10.66
CA PRO A 335 17.82 -2.67 10.32
C PRO A 335 17.07 -4.01 10.36
N LEU A 336 15.84 -4.05 10.89
CA LEU A 336 15.02 -5.28 10.93
C LEU A 336 14.20 -5.47 9.65
N HIS A 337 14.31 -4.54 8.69
CA HIS A 337 13.59 -4.64 7.44
C HIS A 337 14.30 -5.64 6.50
N GLU A 338 13.64 -6.75 6.23
CA GLU A 338 14.08 -7.84 5.35
C GLU A 338 13.17 -8.01 4.13
N GLY A 339 11.88 -7.68 4.23
CA GLY A 339 10.89 -7.81 3.15
C GLY A 339 10.79 -6.60 2.22
N GLU A 340 9.58 -6.26 1.77
CA GLU A 340 9.30 -5.12 0.90
C GLU A 340 8.36 -4.09 1.53
N VAL A 341 8.77 -2.82 1.53
CA VAL A 341 7.84 -1.69 1.75
C VAL A 341 7.50 -1.08 0.39
N VAL A 342 6.21 -1.03 0.05
CA VAL A 342 5.70 -0.38 -1.15
C VAL A 342 5.09 0.96 -0.78
N LEU A 343 5.63 2.04 -1.33
CA LEU A 343 5.17 3.42 -1.12
C LEU A 343 4.54 3.96 -2.42
N ARG A 344 3.22 4.10 -2.45
CA ARG A 344 2.46 4.57 -3.61
C ARG A 344 1.91 5.97 -3.43
N ASP A 345 2.10 6.77 -4.46
CA ASP A 345 1.58 8.14 -4.59
C ASP A 345 1.75 9.02 -3.33
N PRO A 346 2.93 9.04 -2.66
CA PRO A 346 3.16 9.96 -1.56
C PRO A 346 3.14 11.42 -2.00
N VAL A 347 2.75 12.32 -1.12
CA VAL A 347 2.94 13.77 -1.26
C VAL A 347 3.66 14.29 -0.02
N ILE A 348 4.98 14.47 -0.12
CA ILE A 348 5.83 14.81 1.02
C ILE A 348 6.60 16.09 0.72
N HIS A 349 6.19 17.18 1.34
CA HIS A 349 6.71 18.52 1.06
C HIS A 349 7.40 19.11 2.27
N GLU A 350 8.38 19.98 2.01
CA GLU A 350 8.89 20.99 2.95
C GLU A 350 9.31 20.41 4.32
N ARG A 351 9.77 19.14 4.35
CA ARG A 351 10.20 18.47 5.58
C ARG A 351 11.60 18.91 5.97
N ASN A 352 11.88 18.92 7.28
CA ASN A 352 13.17 19.32 7.83
C ASN A 352 14.22 18.19 7.90
N SER A 353 13.99 17.08 7.19
CA SER A 353 14.94 15.99 7.03
C SER A 353 14.66 15.25 5.71
N ALA A 354 15.03 13.98 5.60
CA ALA A 354 14.77 13.20 4.40
C ALA A 354 13.30 12.75 4.33
N ALA A 355 12.68 12.80 3.15
CA ALA A 355 11.34 12.28 2.97
C ALA A 355 11.30 10.74 3.00
N THR A 356 12.33 10.09 2.45
CA THR A 356 12.55 8.65 2.62
C THR A 356 13.96 8.38 3.15
N ARG A 357 14.11 7.31 3.93
CA ARG A 357 15.40 6.82 4.41
C ARG A 357 15.35 5.31 4.63
N SER A 358 15.71 4.55 3.60
CA SER A 358 15.86 3.08 3.66
C SER A 358 17.24 2.68 3.12
N THR A 359 18.27 2.72 3.98
CA THR A 359 19.67 2.78 3.49
C THR A 359 20.57 1.64 3.97
N ALA A 360 20.39 1.14 5.17
CA ALA A 360 21.13 -0.02 5.68
C ALA A 360 20.42 -1.40 5.68
N PRO A 361 19.08 -1.52 5.47
CA PRO A 361 18.43 -2.83 5.55
C PRO A 361 18.72 -3.73 4.34
N THR A 362 18.53 -5.03 4.52
CA THR A 362 18.52 -6.02 3.42
C THR A 362 17.22 -5.97 2.62
N GLY A 363 16.11 -5.59 3.25
CA GLY A 363 14.82 -5.37 2.61
C GLY A 363 14.82 -4.20 1.61
N VAL A 364 13.76 -4.11 0.82
CA VAL A 364 13.65 -3.20 -0.32
C VAL A 364 12.53 -2.19 -0.16
N LEU A 365 12.78 -0.98 -0.66
CA LEU A 365 11.77 0.08 -0.79
C LEU A 365 11.37 0.23 -2.26
N THR A 366 10.09 0.04 -2.55
CA THR A 366 9.50 0.25 -3.88
C THR A 366 8.62 1.50 -3.86
N ILE A 367 8.99 2.54 -4.60
CA ILE A 367 8.24 3.79 -4.72
C ILE A 367 7.55 3.86 -6.08
N GLU A 368 6.23 4.05 -6.08
CA GLU A 368 5.40 4.14 -7.27
C GLU A 368 4.68 5.49 -7.29
N GLY A 369 5.06 6.38 -8.21
CA GLY A 369 4.48 7.71 -8.33
C GLY A 369 4.92 8.68 -7.23
N GLY A 370 4.04 9.63 -6.91
CA GLY A 370 4.25 10.57 -5.82
C GLY A 370 5.03 11.85 -6.16
N GLU A 371 5.18 12.68 -5.12
CA GLU A 371 5.80 14.00 -5.17
C GLU A 371 6.63 14.26 -3.91
N PHE A 372 7.84 14.75 -4.14
CA PHE A 372 8.79 15.11 -3.10
C PHE A 372 9.33 16.52 -3.38
N VAL A 373 8.91 17.49 -2.57
CA VAL A 373 9.24 18.91 -2.80
C VAL A 373 10.00 19.46 -1.61
N ASN A 374 11.18 20.01 -1.88
CA ASN A 374 11.95 20.80 -0.92
C ASN A 374 12.14 20.11 0.44
N ASN A 375 12.48 18.82 0.46
CA ASN A 375 12.84 18.15 1.71
C ASN A 375 14.33 18.37 2.03
N GLN A 376 14.68 18.85 3.23
CA GLN A 376 16.02 19.40 3.55
C GLN A 376 17.19 18.43 3.31
N ASN A 377 17.08 17.16 3.67
CA ASN A 377 18.25 16.28 3.58
C ASN A 377 18.32 15.59 2.21
N ALA A 378 17.26 14.85 1.86
CA ALA A 378 17.10 14.21 0.58
C ALA A 378 15.61 13.98 0.32
N ASN A 379 15.18 14.11 -0.93
CA ASN A 379 13.80 13.85 -1.31
C ASN A 379 13.57 12.33 -1.45
N ILE A 380 14.37 11.67 -2.28
CA ILE A 380 14.39 10.20 -2.38
C ILE A 380 15.74 9.69 -1.88
N ARG A 381 15.74 8.84 -0.84
CA ARG A 381 16.98 8.26 -0.29
C ARG A 381 16.80 6.81 0.11
N PHE A 382 17.41 5.92 -0.67
CA PHE A 382 17.47 4.49 -0.38
C PHE A 382 18.71 3.82 -0.99
N GLY A 383 19.04 2.62 -0.49
CA GLY A 383 19.96 1.69 -1.13
C GLY A 383 19.20 0.55 -1.81
N ALA A 384 19.88 -0.26 -2.63
CA ALA A 384 19.27 -1.36 -3.39
C ALA A 384 18.67 -2.47 -2.51
N GLY A 385 19.09 -2.57 -1.24
CA GLY A 385 18.86 -3.75 -0.40
C GLY A 385 19.75 -4.94 -0.83
N ASP A 386 19.55 -6.06 -0.17
CA ASP A 386 20.20 -7.36 -0.47
C ASP A 386 19.15 -8.48 -0.54
N HIS A 387 17.93 -8.12 -0.95
CA HIS A 387 16.82 -9.05 -1.05
C HIS A 387 17.06 -10.06 -2.18
N PRO A 388 16.79 -11.36 -1.99
CA PRO A 388 17.23 -12.39 -2.95
C PRO A 388 16.51 -12.34 -4.31
N SER A 389 15.33 -11.71 -4.38
CA SER A 389 14.51 -11.66 -5.60
C SER A 389 14.05 -10.25 -6.02
N LYS A 390 14.41 -9.21 -5.27
CA LYS A 390 13.93 -7.83 -5.48
C LYS A 390 15.09 -6.85 -5.27
N VAL A 391 14.94 -5.65 -5.82
CA VAL A 391 15.84 -4.52 -5.58
C VAL A 391 14.99 -3.27 -5.36
N SER A 392 15.44 -2.38 -4.47
CA SER A 392 14.73 -1.11 -4.25
C SER A 392 14.60 -0.32 -5.54
N SER A 393 13.43 0.29 -5.73
CA SER A 393 13.13 1.03 -6.95
C SER A 393 12.25 2.26 -6.72
N ALA A 394 12.34 3.22 -7.65
CA ALA A 394 11.42 4.36 -7.72
C ALA A 394 10.99 4.59 -9.17
N THR A 395 9.68 4.66 -9.42
CA THR A 395 9.11 4.82 -10.76
C THR A 395 8.08 5.94 -10.78
N GLY A 396 8.15 6.87 -11.74
CA GLY A 396 7.10 7.89 -11.97
C GLY A 396 7.06 8.99 -10.91
N CYS A 397 8.14 9.21 -10.16
CA CYS A 397 8.18 10.22 -9.10
C CYS A 397 8.53 11.61 -9.64
N TYR A 398 7.91 12.64 -9.07
CA TYR A 398 8.29 14.03 -9.29
C TYR A 398 9.08 14.57 -8.10
N VAL A 399 10.19 15.26 -8.38
CA VAL A 399 11.04 15.87 -7.36
C VAL A 399 11.32 17.32 -7.72
N LYS A 400 11.06 18.25 -6.79
CA LYS A 400 11.41 19.67 -6.94
C LYS A 400 12.28 20.14 -5.80
N VAL A 401 13.36 20.84 -6.15
CA VAL A 401 14.25 21.51 -5.19
C VAL A 401 14.58 22.90 -5.68
N ASP A 402 14.12 23.93 -4.97
CA ASP A 402 14.41 25.33 -5.31
C ASP A 402 15.40 26.01 -4.35
N GLY A 403 15.79 25.31 -3.28
CA GLY A 403 16.72 25.81 -2.27
C GLY A 403 16.06 26.33 -0.99
N SER A 404 14.73 26.47 -0.95
CA SER A 404 13.98 26.95 0.23
C SER A 404 14.32 26.19 1.51
N ARG A 405 14.57 24.88 1.40
CA ARG A 405 14.91 24.00 2.54
C ARG A 405 16.33 23.53 2.59
N ASN A 406 17.22 24.13 1.80
CA ASN A 406 18.61 23.71 1.74
C ASN A 406 18.77 22.20 1.43
N SER A 407 17.87 21.64 0.61
CA SER A 407 17.88 20.23 0.18
C SER A 407 19.29 19.76 -0.20
N GLY A 408 19.74 18.64 0.37
CA GLY A 408 21.03 18.05 0.04
C GLY A 408 21.05 17.46 -1.37
N ASP A 409 20.02 16.70 -1.74
CA ASP A 409 19.90 16.01 -3.03
C ASP A 409 18.42 15.82 -3.42
N ALA A 410 18.17 15.65 -4.72
CA ALA A 410 16.88 15.15 -5.20
C ALA A 410 16.82 13.63 -4.99
N VAL A 411 17.88 12.92 -5.39
CA VAL A 411 18.02 11.48 -5.19
C VAL A 411 19.36 11.19 -4.53
N ARG A 412 19.36 10.42 -3.45
CA ARG A 412 20.56 9.88 -2.80
C ARG A 412 20.52 8.36 -2.79
N VAL A 413 21.45 7.72 -3.47
CA VAL A 413 21.62 6.27 -3.45
C VAL A 413 22.74 5.93 -2.46
N GLU A 414 22.40 5.31 -1.34
CA GLU A 414 23.38 4.93 -0.31
C GLU A 414 23.02 3.61 0.36
N ALA A 415 24.02 2.79 0.68
CA ALA A 415 23.84 1.48 1.31
C ALA A 415 24.40 1.40 2.74
N GLY A 416 24.68 2.53 3.40
CA GLY A 416 25.37 2.52 4.70
C GLY A 416 26.70 1.77 4.68
N ASP A 417 27.43 1.83 3.57
CA ASP A 417 28.68 1.10 3.25
C ASP A 417 28.55 -0.41 3.04
N ASN A 418 27.35 -0.98 2.97
CA ASN A 418 27.16 -2.39 2.65
C ASN A 418 27.48 -2.75 1.18
N GLY A 419 27.58 -1.74 0.30
CA GLY A 419 27.88 -1.94 -1.11
C GLY A 419 26.79 -2.70 -1.87
N TYR A 420 25.53 -2.56 -1.43
CA TYR A 420 24.35 -3.04 -2.15
C TYR A 420 24.30 -2.47 -3.57
N SER A 421 23.73 -3.21 -4.51
CA SER A 421 23.88 -2.94 -5.95
C SER A 421 22.61 -3.28 -6.72
N GLY A 422 22.27 -2.46 -7.71
CA GLY A 422 21.10 -2.67 -8.58
C GLY A 422 19.89 -1.80 -8.26
N ALA A 423 20.05 -0.70 -7.51
CA ALA A 423 18.97 0.25 -7.27
C ALA A 423 18.44 0.80 -8.60
N MET A 424 17.13 0.78 -8.79
CA MET A 424 16.50 1.13 -10.07
C MET A 424 15.62 2.37 -9.99
N PHE A 425 15.80 3.27 -10.94
CA PHE A 425 15.02 4.50 -11.05
C PHE A 425 14.45 4.60 -12.47
N ARG A 426 13.14 4.85 -12.59
CA ARG A 426 12.47 4.93 -13.89
C ARG A 426 11.55 6.12 -13.95
N ASP A 427 11.50 6.81 -15.09
CA ASP A 427 10.52 7.85 -15.35
C ASP A 427 10.47 8.92 -14.23
N LEU A 428 11.65 9.31 -13.74
CA LEU A 428 11.75 10.38 -12.74
C LEU A 428 11.74 11.73 -13.43
N GLU A 429 11.00 12.67 -12.84
CA GLU A 429 10.88 14.05 -13.31
C GLU A 429 11.47 14.97 -12.24
N ILE A 430 12.67 15.50 -12.47
CA ILE A 430 13.44 16.25 -11.46
C ILE A 430 13.67 17.70 -11.90
N GLU A 431 13.24 18.64 -11.06
CA GLU A 431 13.50 20.07 -11.19
C GLU A 431 14.40 20.56 -10.05
N TRP A 432 15.56 21.11 -10.39
CA TRP A 432 16.54 21.59 -9.44
C TRP A 432 17.01 23.00 -9.79
N SER A 433 16.85 23.95 -8.86
CA SER A 433 17.35 25.34 -9.00
C SER A 433 18.16 25.83 -7.80
N LYS A 434 18.52 24.94 -6.86
CA LYS A 434 19.43 25.30 -5.76
C LYS A 434 20.85 25.45 -6.30
N GLU A 435 21.46 26.62 -6.09
CA GLU A 435 22.74 26.98 -6.70
C GLU A 435 23.86 25.97 -6.44
N ALA A 436 24.15 25.68 -5.17
CA ALA A 436 25.24 24.80 -4.76
C ALA A 436 24.74 23.69 -3.81
N SER A 437 25.09 22.45 -4.13
CA SER A 437 24.90 21.28 -3.27
C SER A 437 25.84 20.14 -3.65
N ARG A 438 25.74 19.01 -2.95
CA ARG A 438 26.53 17.80 -3.25
C ARG A 438 26.26 17.27 -4.66
N GLY A 439 25.00 17.32 -5.09
CA GLY A 439 24.57 16.98 -6.44
C GLY A 439 23.05 16.83 -6.50
N VAL A 440 22.49 16.78 -7.71
CA VAL A 440 21.07 16.50 -7.91
C VAL A 440 20.79 15.01 -7.64
N ILE A 441 21.56 14.14 -8.29
CA ILE A 441 21.60 12.69 -8.03
C ILE A 441 22.96 12.37 -7.43
N THR A 442 22.98 11.75 -6.24
CA THR A 442 24.23 11.48 -5.54
C THR A 442 24.39 10.04 -5.07
N ILE A 443 25.62 9.55 -5.20
CA ILE A 443 26.14 8.37 -4.50
C ILE A 443 27.30 8.85 -3.64
N PRO A 444 27.12 9.08 -2.33
CA PRO A 444 28.15 9.68 -1.48
C PRO A 444 29.31 8.72 -1.17
N ASP A 445 30.46 9.29 -0.79
CA ASP A 445 31.67 8.58 -0.39
C ASP A 445 31.63 8.01 1.04
N TYR A 446 30.78 8.58 1.91
CA TYR A 446 30.64 8.21 3.33
C TYR A 446 29.54 7.17 3.63
N ALA A 447 28.81 6.74 2.60
CA ALA A 447 27.76 5.73 2.71
C ALA A 447 27.60 5.08 1.33
N THR A 448 28.69 4.49 0.83
CA THR A 448 28.81 4.14 -0.58
C THR A 448 27.78 3.10 -1.00
N HIS A 449 27.49 3.07 -2.30
CA HIS A 449 26.59 2.12 -2.94
C HIS A 449 27.25 1.53 -4.19
N GLY A 450 26.87 0.31 -4.56
CA GLY A 450 27.20 -0.33 -5.82
C GLY A 450 26.38 0.23 -6.99
N ARG A 451 26.07 -0.60 -7.98
CA ARG A 451 25.42 -0.20 -9.23
C ARG A 451 24.09 0.55 -9.00
N ALA A 452 23.84 1.59 -9.78
CA ALA A 452 22.55 2.27 -9.82
C ALA A 452 22.17 2.55 -11.27
N GLU A 453 20.89 2.42 -11.59
CA GLU A 453 20.39 2.46 -12.97
C GLU A 453 19.19 3.39 -13.09
N PHE A 454 19.22 4.25 -14.09
CA PHE A 454 18.24 5.28 -14.36
C PHE A 454 17.74 5.13 -15.80
N TYR A 455 16.43 4.97 -15.96
CA TYR A 455 15.78 4.80 -17.25
C TYR A 455 14.70 5.85 -17.45
N ASP A 456 14.64 6.41 -18.65
CA ASP A 456 13.54 7.30 -19.06
C ASP A 456 13.41 8.58 -18.21
N CYS A 457 14.35 8.90 -17.32
CA CYS A 457 14.29 10.06 -16.44
C CYS A 457 14.54 11.38 -17.18
N VAL A 458 14.01 12.47 -16.64
CA VAL A 458 14.22 13.85 -17.09
C VAL A 458 14.70 14.68 -15.91
N VAL A 459 15.85 15.34 -16.08
CA VAL A 459 16.49 16.15 -15.04
C VAL A 459 16.80 17.53 -15.57
N ARG A 460 16.15 18.54 -14.97
CA ARG A 460 16.53 19.95 -15.12
C ARG A 460 17.37 20.37 -13.93
N ASN A 461 18.62 20.74 -14.20
CA ASN A 461 19.54 21.26 -13.21
C ASN A 461 19.95 22.68 -13.59
N ASP A 462 19.32 23.66 -12.96
CA ASP A 462 19.62 25.09 -13.08
C ASP A 462 20.55 25.59 -11.95
N GLY A 463 21.03 24.71 -11.06
CA GLY A 463 22.00 25.05 -10.02
C GLY A 463 23.42 25.08 -10.60
N ALA A 464 23.93 26.27 -10.92
CA ALA A 464 25.16 26.40 -11.72
C ALA A 464 26.41 25.84 -11.02
N ASP A 465 26.38 25.73 -9.69
CA ASP A 465 27.45 25.16 -8.87
C ASP A 465 27.18 23.71 -8.40
N THR A 466 26.08 23.10 -8.88
CA THR A 466 25.66 21.74 -8.50
C THR A 466 25.90 20.74 -9.63
N LEU A 467 26.58 19.63 -9.33
CA LEU A 467 26.67 18.49 -10.26
C LEU A 467 25.28 17.88 -10.48
N THR A 468 24.94 17.60 -11.73
CA THR A 468 23.73 16.83 -12.08
C THR A 468 23.85 15.40 -11.54
N VAL A 469 25.03 14.80 -11.68
CA VAL A 469 25.35 13.49 -11.09
C VAL A 469 26.68 13.59 -10.37
N ASN A 470 26.69 13.25 -9.08
CA ASN A 470 27.90 13.11 -8.28
C ASN A 470 27.93 11.72 -7.65
N ALA A 471 28.62 10.78 -8.29
CA ALA A 471 28.76 9.42 -7.82
C ALA A 471 30.21 9.13 -7.42
N ALA A 472 30.46 9.07 -6.11
CA ALA A 472 31.77 8.74 -5.56
C ALA A 472 32.11 7.25 -5.71
N ALA A 473 33.40 6.93 -5.59
CA ALA A 473 33.91 5.57 -5.60
C ALA A 473 33.25 4.70 -4.52
N THR A 474 33.05 3.41 -4.80
CA THR A 474 32.66 2.46 -3.75
C THR A 474 33.84 2.12 -2.84
N SER A 475 33.57 2.00 -1.53
CA SER A 475 34.56 1.52 -0.56
C SER A 475 34.70 -0.01 -0.57
N THR A 476 33.86 -0.74 -1.32
CA THR A 476 33.86 -2.20 -1.41
C THR A 476 34.57 -2.73 -2.68
N PRO A 477 35.70 -3.44 -2.57
CA PRO A 477 36.43 -3.97 -3.72
C PRO A 477 35.62 -5.05 -4.49
N ASN A 478 35.77 -5.08 -5.82
CA ASN A 478 35.26 -6.12 -6.75
C ASN A 478 33.75 -6.21 -6.99
N LYS A 479 33.01 -5.10 -7.05
CA LYS A 479 31.57 -5.13 -7.35
C LYS A 479 31.21 -4.27 -8.54
N LYS A 480 30.26 -4.75 -9.36
CA LYS A 480 29.57 -3.94 -10.36
C LYS A 480 29.04 -2.68 -9.67
N ASP A 481 29.63 -1.54 -9.98
CA ASP A 481 29.34 -0.25 -9.35
C ASP A 481 29.01 0.84 -10.39
N ALA A 482 28.99 0.48 -11.67
CA ALA A 482 28.59 1.36 -12.76
C ALA A 482 27.32 2.15 -12.45
N VAL A 483 27.33 3.43 -12.80
CA VAL A 483 26.12 4.25 -12.85
C VAL A 483 25.66 4.31 -14.29
N VAL A 484 24.43 3.90 -14.55
CA VAL A 484 23.88 3.80 -15.91
C VAL A 484 22.71 4.76 -16.06
N PHE A 485 22.76 5.60 -17.08
CA PHE A 485 21.63 6.38 -17.55
C PHE A 485 21.28 5.95 -18.98
N GLU A 486 20.02 5.58 -19.21
CA GLU A 486 19.54 5.15 -20.52
C GLU A 486 18.21 5.83 -20.86
N ASN A 487 18.13 6.34 -22.09
CA ASN A 487 16.98 7.11 -22.56
C ASN A 487 16.63 8.32 -21.67
N CYS A 488 17.60 8.94 -21.01
CA CYS A 488 17.38 10.07 -20.10
C CYS A 488 17.53 11.43 -20.82
N SER A 489 16.90 12.48 -20.29
CA SER A 489 17.10 13.86 -20.73
C SER A 489 17.69 14.70 -19.60
N PHE A 490 18.74 15.46 -19.91
CA PHE A 490 19.39 16.38 -18.99
C PHE A 490 19.44 17.77 -19.61
N ILE A 491 18.99 18.78 -18.87
CA ILE A 491 18.92 20.16 -19.34
C ILE A 491 19.30 21.14 -18.22
N GLY A 492 19.61 22.39 -18.58
CA GLY A 492 19.88 23.48 -17.65
C GLY A 492 21.34 23.92 -17.60
N SER A 493 21.68 24.72 -16.60
CA SER A 493 22.99 25.36 -16.42
C SER A 493 23.98 24.61 -15.53
N GLY A 494 23.56 23.49 -14.92
CA GLY A 494 24.34 22.78 -13.91
C GLY A 494 25.70 22.23 -14.37
N ARG A 495 26.53 21.84 -13.40
CA ARG A 495 27.95 21.55 -13.61
C ARG A 495 28.26 20.29 -14.43
N GLY A 496 27.31 19.36 -14.53
CA GLY A 496 27.49 18.12 -15.28
C GLY A 496 27.62 16.87 -14.39
N PHE A 497 28.52 15.96 -14.76
CA PHE A 497 28.45 14.55 -14.36
C PHE A 497 29.82 14.03 -13.93
N ASP A 498 29.87 13.31 -12.81
CA ASP A 498 31.05 12.57 -12.36
C ASP A 498 30.66 11.23 -11.72
N ALA A 499 31.33 10.16 -12.12
CA ALA A 499 31.27 8.80 -11.59
C ALA A 499 32.68 8.29 -11.22
N ALA A 500 33.33 9.00 -10.29
CA ALA A 500 34.71 8.80 -9.90
C ALA A 500 35.03 7.33 -9.53
N ASN A 501 35.94 6.71 -10.29
CA ASN A 501 36.40 5.32 -10.12
C ASN A 501 35.28 4.26 -10.17
N ARG A 502 34.25 4.45 -11.00
CA ARG A 502 33.15 3.51 -11.19
C ARG A 502 33.16 2.96 -12.62
N ASP A 503 33.99 1.96 -12.86
CA ASP A 503 34.24 1.41 -14.19
C ASP A 503 32.94 0.92 -14.86
N GLY A 504 32.77 1.29 -16.13
CA GLY A 504 31.56 0.93 -16.91
C GLY A 504 30.37 1.86 -16.70
N SER A 505 30.54 2.97 -15.96
CA SER A 505 29.52 4.03 -15.89
C SER A 505 29.30 4.67 -17.28
N VAL A 506 28.04 4.78 -17.69
CA VAL A 506 27.68 5.19 -19.06
C VAL A 506 26.39 5.99 -19.09
N ILE A 507 26.38 7.03 -19.94
CA ILE A 507 25.17 7.74 -20.36
C ILE A 507 24.90 7.34 -21.82
N ARG A 508 23.83 6.58 -22.06
CA ARG A 508 23.51 6.06 -23.40
C ARG A 508 22.11 6.40 -23.87
N ASP A 509 21.94 6.50 -25.18
CA ASP A 509 20.67 6.76 -25.85
C ASP A 509 19.90 7.96 -25.25
N SER A 510 20.65 8.91 -24.70
CA SER A 510 20.15 10.01 -23.87
C SER A 510 20.33 11.37 -24.57
N CYS A 511 19.84 12.43 -23.94
CA CYS A 511 19.97 13.79 -24.41
C CYS A 511 20.58 14.68 -23.31
N ILE A 512 21.61 15.45 -23.64
CA ILE A 512 22.25 16.41 -22.72
C ILE A 512 22.31 17.78 -23.40
N ASP A 513 21.35 18.65 -23.09
CA ASP A 513 21.31 20.07 -23.48
C ASP A 513 21.72 20.94 -22.29
N MET A 514 23.00 20.78 -21.91
CA MET A 514 23.65 21.48 -20.80
C MET A 514 24.98 22.06 -21.32
N PRO A 515 25.00 23.33 -21.79
CA PRO A 515 26.17 23.87 -22.49
C PRO A 515 27.42 24.01 -21.62
N ASN A 516 27.25 24.09 -20.30
CA ASN A 516 28.34 24.26 -19.33
C ASN A 516 28.76 22.95 -18.63
N ALA A 517 28.09 21.83 -18.91
CA ALA A 517 28.31 20.59 -18.19
C ALA A 517 29.64 19.93 -18.57
N SER A 518 30.46 19.60 -17.57
CA SER A 518 31.53 18.61 -17.73
C SER A 518 30.96 17.19 -17.69
N ILE A 519 31.53 16.28 -18.46
CA ILE A 519 31.23 14.84 -18.37
C ILE A 519 32.54 14.18 -18.00
N GLU A 520 32.73 13.96 -16.72
CA GLU A 520 33.89 13.34 -16.14
C GLU A 520 33.56 11.87 -15.86
N THR A 521 34.52 10.98 -16.15
CA THR A 521 34.50 9.54 -15.81
C THR A 521 33.31 8.68 -16.33
N PHE A 522 32.34 9.28 -17.04
CA PHE A 522 31.29 8.60 -17.79
C PHE A 522 31.68 8.35 -19.25
N ALA A 523 31.40 7.15 -19.75
CA ALA A 523 31.29 6.92 -21.19
C ALA A 523 29.99 7.55 -21.73
N THR A 524 30.00 7.94 -23.02
CA THR A 524 28.79 8.41 -23.71
C THR A 524 28.54 7.63 -24.98
N GLU A 525 27.30 7.21 -25.19
CA GLU A 525 26.88 6.42 -26.37
C GLU A 525 25.57 6.99 -26.91
N ASN A 526 25.51 7.35 -28.20
CA ASN A 526 24.29 7.89 -28.83
C ASN A 526 23.65 9.11 -28.10
N VAL A 527 24.47 10.00 -27.52
CA VAL A 527 23.97 11.18 -26.79
C VAL A 527 23.70 12.36 -27.71
N LYS A 528 22.46 12.85 -27.70
CA LYS A 528 22.04 14.07 -28.42
C LYS A 528 22.28 15.33 -27.58
N ARG A 529 22.31 16.50 -28.22
CA ARG A 529 22.65 17.80 -27.59
C ARG A 529 21.59 18.89 -27.75
N ALA A 530 20.41 18.55 -28.26
CA ALA A 530 19.32 19.49 -28.50
C ALA A 530 17.98 18.76 -28.55
N ASN A 531 16.89 19.49 -28.33
CA ASN A 531 15.53 18.95 -28.28
C ASN A 531 15.37 17.87 -27.21
N CYS A 532 16.01 18.07 -26.06
CA CYS A 532 15.82 17.19 -24.91
C CYS A 532 14.41 17.35 -24.33
N ARG A 533 13.95 16.33 -23.59
CA ARG A 533 12.68 16.42 -22.86
C ARG A 533 12.84 17.42 -21.71
N GLU A 534 11.84 18.27 -21.52
CA GLU A 534 11.71 19.11 -20.32
C GLU A 534 10.97 18.32 -19.24
N PRO A 535 11.30 18.55 -17.95
CA PRO A 535 10.56 17.93 -16.88
C PRO A 535 9.08 18.23 -17.01
N ARG A 536 8.28 17.21 -16.76
CA ARG A 536 6.84 17.36 -16.65
C ARG A 536 6.50 17.05 -15.22
N ARG A 537 5.93 18.01 -14.49
CA ARG A 537 5.22 17.65 -13.27
C ARG A 537 4.09 16.71 -13.69
N PRO A 538 4.12 15.41 -13.35
CA PRO A 538 3.11 14.47 -13.77
C PRO A 538 1.77 14.97 -13.24
N ALA A 539 0.79 15.06 -14.12
CA ALA A 539 -0.60 15.27 -13.74
C ALA A 539 -1.06 14.06 -12.92
N SER A 540 -0.83 14.11 -11.62
CA SER A 540 -1.40 13.11 -10.72
C SER A 540 -2.71 13.67 -10.20
N VAL A 541 -3.80 13.23 -10.83
CA VAL A 541 -5.03 13.14 -10.05
C VAL A 541 -4.84 11.98 -9.10
N VAL A 542 -5.03 12.19 -7.81
CA VAL A 542 -5.11 11.08 -6.85
C VAL A 542 -6.58 10.97 -6.53
N PRO A 543 -7.34 10.11 -7.23
CA PRO A 543 -8.72 9.88 -6.85
C PRO A 543 -8.69 9.09 -5.56
N THR A 544 -9.35 9.61 -4.54
CA THR A 544 -9.50 8.94 -3.25
C THR A 544 -10.98 8.66 -3.08
N ILE A 545 -11.31 7.41 -2.80
CA ILE A 545 -12.67 6.99 -2.48
C ILE A 545 -12.72 6.76 -1.00
N THR A 546 -13.62 7.48 -0.34
CA THR A 546 -14.01 7.19 1.03
C THR A 546 -15.47 6.81 1.07
N ALA A 547 -15.80 5.82 1.91
CA ALA A 547 -17.15 5.31 2.04
C ALA A 547 -17.59 5.34 3.49
N ASN A 548 -18.64 6.10 3.75
CA ASN A 548 -19.20 6.29 5.08
C ASN A 548 -20.62 5.74 5.09
N LYS A 549 -20.87 4.79 5.99
CA LYS A 549 -22.21 4.26 6.18
C LYS A 549 -23.05 5.31 6.91
N GLN A 550 -24.22 5.61 6.37
CA GLN A 550 -25.30 6.21 7.14
C GLN A 550 -26.25 5.08 7.55
N ASP A 551 -26.92 5.21 8.69
CA ASP A 551 -27.79 4.17 9.24
C ASP A 551 -28.67 3.50 8.17
N GLY A 552 -28.70 2.17 8.14
CA GLY A 552 -29.45 1.40 7.15
C GLY A 552 -28.63 1.01 5.91
N THR A 553 -29.19 1.28 4.72
CA THR A 553 -28.75 0.77 3.41
C THR A 553 -27.97 1.79 2.57
N GLU A 554 -27.83 3.02 3.05
CA GLU A 554 -27.22 4.12 2.31
C GLU A 554 -25.75 4.32 2.69
N VAL A 555 -24.89 4.38 1.68
CA VAL A 555 -23.47 4.70 1.83
C VAL A 555 -23.17 5.99 1.09
N THR A 556 -22.48 6.90 1.76
CA THR A 556 -21.94 8.11 1.13
C THR A 556 -20.56 7.79 0.57
N LEU A 557 -20.43 7.88 -0.76
CA LEU A 557 -19.17 7.84 -1.48
C LEU A 557 -18.64 9.27 -1.63
N SER A 558 -17.37 9.47 -1.26
CA SER A 558 -16.73 10.77 -1.25
C SER A 558 -15.45 10.77 -2.06
N ALA A 559 -15.32 11.79 -2.92
CA ALA A 559 -14.09 12.19 -3.58
C ALA A 559 -13.49 13.45 -2.91
N ALA A 560 -13.76 13.66 -1.61
CA ALA A 560 -13.34 14.89 -0.91
C ALA A 560 -11.83 15.13 -0.99
N ASP A 561 -11.09 14.04 -0.82
CA ASP A 561 -9.62 13.97 -0.84
C ASP A 561 -9.04 13.85 -2.24
N ALA A 562 -9.88 13.77 -3.28
CA ALA A 562 -9.40 13.75 -4.64
C ALA A 562 -8.70 15.07 -4.95
N ALA A 563 -7.42 14.98 -5.29
CA ALA A 563 -6.56 16.12 -5.55
C ALA A 563 -6.04 16.07 -6.99
N TYR A 564 -5.88 17.25 -7.61
CA TYR A 564 -5.16 17.41 -8.87
C TYR A 564 -4.06 18.44 -8.68
N ARG A 565 -2.85 18.11 -9.11
CA ARG A 565 -1.68 18.98 -8.98
C ARG A 565 -1.80 20.21 -9.91
N ASP A 566 -1.77 21.43 -9.36
CA ASP A 566 -1.83 22.74 -10.05
C ASP A 566 -3.06 23.05 -10.92
N ARG A 567 -4.06 22.17 -10.94
CA ARG A 567 -5.30 22.41 -11.68
C ARG A 567 -6.51 22.15 -10.82
N ARG A 568 -7.65 22.55 -11.35
CA ARG A 568 -8.94 22.31 -10.75
C ARG A 568 -9.56 21.05 -11.34
N ILE A 569 -10.00 20.13 -10.48
CA ILE A 569 -10.91 19.05 -10.89
C ILE A 569 -12.23 19.70 -11.31
N THR A 570 -12.67 19.41 -12.54
CA THR A 570 -13.87 19.97 -13.17
C THR A 570 -15.05 19.03 -13.08
N SER A 571 -14.82 17.71 -13.06
CA SER A 571 -15.89 16.71 -13.02
C SER A 571 -15.52 15.46 -12.21
N TYR A 572 -16.56 14.82 -11.66
CA TYR A 572 -16.48 13.57 -10.90
C TYR A 572 -17.56 12.63 -11.42
N SER A 573 -17.18 11.43 -11.84
CA SER A 573 -18.09 10.39 -12.28
C SER A 573 -17.78 9.08 -11.59
N TRP A 574 -18.83 8.40 -11.13
CA TRP A 574 -18.76 7.17 -10.39
C TRP A 574 -19.37 6.03 -11.21
N SER A 575 -18.73 4.88 -11.23
CA SER A 575 -19.28 3.62 -11.74
C SER A 575 -19.47 2.67 -10.57
N ILE A 576 -20.70 2.22 -10.34
CA ILE A 576 -21.10 1.36 -9.23
C ILE A 576 -21.99 0.27 -9.81
N GLU A 577 -21.48 -0.97 -9.88
CA GLU A 577 -22.21 -2.14 -10.43
C GLU A 577 -22.91 -1.93 -11.78
N GLY A 578 -22.30 -1.15 -12.68
CA GLY A 578 -22.86 -0.84 -13.99
C GLY A 578 -23.89 0.30 -14.00
N GLY A 579 -24.21 0.88 -12.84
CA GLY A 579 -24.83 2.19 -12.69
C GLY A 579 -23.80 3.31 -12.73
N THR A 580 -24.24 4.54 -13.03
CA THR A 580 -23.37 5.72 -13.03
C THR A 580 -23.94 6.84 -12.17
N ALA A 581 -23.10 7.48 -11.38
CA ALA A 581 -23.44 8.69 -10.62
C ALA A 581 -22.45 9.83 -10.90
N ARG A 582 -22.81 11.06 -10.54
CA ARG A 582 -21.98 12.25 -10.73
C ARG A 582 -22.01 13.16 -9.51
N GLY A 583 -20.90 13.84 -9.27
CA GLY A 583 -20.74 14.77 -8.15
C GLY A 583 -19.57 14.39 -7.26
N LYS A 584 -19.04 15.36 -6.52
CA LYS A 584 -17.91 15.16 -5.60
C LYS A 584 -18.26 14.20 -4.45
N THR A 585 -19.53 14.15 -4.10
CA THR A 585 -20.10 13.23 -3.11
C THR A 585 -21.37 12.62 -3.70
N VAL A 586 -21.59 11.33 -3.49
CA VAL A 586 -22.75 10.58 -3.96
C VAL A 586 -23.30 9.73 -2.84
N SER A 587 -24.60 9.80 -2.58
CA SER A 587 -25.31 8.82 -1.76
C SER A 587 -25.76 7.67 -2.64
N GLN A 588 -25.37 6.45 -2.28
CA GLN A 588 -25.76 5.24 -2.98
C GLN A 588 -26.43 4.28 -1.99
N THR A 589 -27.64 3.84 -2.32
CA THR A 589 -28.30 2.75 -1.61
C THR A 589 -27.81 1.43 -2.16
N PHE A 590 -27.33 0.59 -1.28
CA PHE A 590 -27.05 -0.81 -1.55
C PHE A 590 -28.20 -1.61 -0.94
N PRO A 591 -28.85 -2.54 -1.64
CA PRO A 591 -30.00 -3.28 -1.10
C PRO A 591 -29.61 -4.56 -0.35
N GLU A 592 -28.44 -5.11 -0.63
CA GLU A 592 -27.92 -6.33 0.00
C GLU A 592 -26.53 -6.08 0.62
N PRO A 593 -26.19 -6.75 1.74
CA PRO A 593 -24.83 -6.71 2.22
C PRO A 593 -23.91 -7.44 1.22
N GLY A 594 -22.68 -6.97 1.07
CA GLY A 594 -21.74 -7.53 0.12
C GLY A 594 -20.55 -6.63 -0.17
N THR A 595 -19.64 -7.13 -1.02
CA THR A 595 -18.50 -6.37 -1.53
C THR A 595 -18.83 -5.79 -2.89
N TYR A 596 -18.74 -4.48 -3.01
CA TYR A 596 -19.04 -3.69 -4.19
C TYR A 596 -17.75 -3.06 -4.73
N ILE A 597 -17.55 -3.11 -6.05
CA ILE A 597 -16.46 -2.37 -6.69
C ILE A 597 -16.98 -1.00 -7.08
N VAL A 598 -16.34 0.04 -6.55
CA VAL A 598 -16.63 1.44 -6.87
C VAL A 598 -15.46 1.99 -7.67
N GLU A 599 -15.72 2.51 -8.87
CA GLU A 599 -14.74 3.27 -9.64
C GLU A 599 -15.09 4.76 -9.60
N LEU A 600 -14.11 5.58 -9.25
CA LEU A 600 -14.18 7.04 -9.36
C LEU A 600 -13.29 7.48 -10.51
N THR A 601 -13.86 8.13 -11.50
CA THR A 601 -13.14 8.88 -12.53
C THR A 601 -13.26 10.37 -12.26
N VAL A 602 -12.12 11.06 -12.29
CA VAL A 602 -11.99 12.50 -12.07
C VAL A 602 -11.37 13.13 -13.31
N GLU A 603 -11.90 14.29 -13.70
CA GLU A 603 -11.46 15.06 -14.85
C GLU A 603 -10.96 16.44 -14.40
N ALA A 604 -9.86 16.89 -14.98
CA ALA A 604 -9.30 18.22 -14.74
C ALA A 604 -9.68 19.22 -15.84
N ASP A 605 -9.28 20.48 -15.68
CA ASP A 605 -9.54 21.56 -16.64
C ASP A 605 -8.73 21.48 -17.94
N ASP A 606 -7.71 20.62 -17.98
CA ASP A 606 -6.92 20.29 -19.17
C ASP A 606 -7.40 19.01 -19.88
N GLU A 607 -8.61 18.55 -19.54
CA GLU A 607 -9.26 17.34 -20.07
C GLU A 607 -8.53 16.03 -19.67
N THR A 608 -7.56 16.08 -18.75
CA THR A 608 -6.93 14.87 -18.21
C THR A 608 -7.89 14.14 -17.28
N THR A 609 -8.05 12.83 -17.51
CA THR A 609 -8.87 11.95 -16.67
C THR A 609 -8.02 10.89 -15.96
N LYS A 610 -8.33 10.57 -14.70
CA LYS A 610 -7.77 9.41 -14.00
C LYS A 610 -8.86 8.70 -13.20
N SER A 611 -8.76 7.38 -13.14
CA SER A 611 -9.67 6.53 -12.35
C SER A 611 -8.95 5.93 -11.15
N THR A 612 -9.68 5.71 -10.07
CA THR A 612 -9.30 4.76 -9.01
C THR A 612 -10.45 3.80 -8.78
N THR A 613 -10.14 2.61 -8.28
CA THR A 613 -11.13 1.65 -7.82
C THR A 613 -10.94 1.39 -6.33
N ALA A 614 -12.04 1.31 -5.60
CA ALA A 614 -12.06 0.86 -4.22
C ALA A 614 -13.06 -0.28 -4.04
N GLU A 615 -12.68 -1.24 -3.22
CA GLU A 615 -13.62 -2.23 -2.69
C GLU A 615 -14.39 -1.59 -1.55
N LEU A 616 -15.70 -1.49 -1.72
CA LEU A 616 -16.64 -1.06 -0.70
C LEU A 616 -17.31 -2.29 -0.10
N ILE A 617 -17.12 -2.50 1.21
CA ILE A 617 -17.84 -3.53 1.96
C ILE A 617 -19.07 -2.88 2.59
N VAL A 618 -20.26 -3.28 2.13
CA VAL A 618 -21.53 -2.86 2.72
C VAL A 618 -22.06 -3.99 3.58
N ASN A 619 -22.34 -3.68 4.84
CA ASN A 619 -22.96 -4.61 5.77
C ASN A 619 -24.19 -3.96 6.37
N TYR A 620 -25.26 -4.71 6.60
CA TYR A 620 -26.36 -4.24 7.45
C TYR A 620 -26.16 -4.75 8.87
N PRO A 621 -26.61 -3.99 9.89
CA PRO A 621 -26.73 -4.56 11.22
C PRO A 621 -27.63 -5.81 11.12
N ASP A 622 -27.31 -6.86 11.87
CA ASP A 622 -28.29 -7.91 12.09
C ASP A 622 -29.54 -7.26 12.70
N LEU A 623 -30.67 -7.36 12.00
CA LEU A 623 -31.95 -6.93 12.55
C LEU A 623 -32.24 -7.85 13.75
N VAL A 624 -32.12 -7.30 14.96
CA VAL A 624 -32.40 -8.00 16.23
C VAL A 624 -33.87 -8.40 16.32
#